data_AF-A0A945NIV6-F1
#
_entry.id   AF-A0A945NIV6-F1
#
_cell.length_a   1.000
_cell.length_b   1.000
_cell.length_c   1.000
_cell.angle_alpha   90.00
_cell.angle_beta   90.00
_cell.angle_gamma   90.00
#
_symmetry.space_group_name_H-M   'P 1'
#
loop_
_entity.id
_entity.type
_entity.pdbx_description
1 polymer ?
#
loop_
_entity_poly.entity_id
_entity_poly.type
_entity_poly.pdbx_seq_one_letter_code
_entity_poly.pdbx_strand_id
1 'polypeptide(L)'
;MRNLIEEIYTELTEDNWQLTERDFSQEWLGKSHAYFAYLKSTDSDPSADVVLHLWKKLETQKTATEYLLPQTIHPVTRSNLKTSLER
;
A
#
# COMPACT_ATOMS: atom_id res chain seq x y z
N MET A 1 -16.33 -0.25 -9.60
CA MET A 1 -15.23 -0.54 -8.64
C MET A 1 -13.82 -0.32 -9.26
N ARG A 2 -13.69 -0.42 -10.59
CA ARG A 2 -12.46 -0.18 -11.36
C ARG A 2 -11.70 1.11 -10.99
N ASN A 3 -12.38 2.26 -10.93
CA ASN A 3 -11.74 3.55 -10.68
C ASN A 3 -10.91 3.57 -9.38
N LEU A 4 -11.39 2.93 -8.32
CA LEU A 4 -10.64 2.83 -7.06
C LEU A 4 -9.37 1.98 -7.22
N ILE A 5 -9.44 0.89 -7.99
CA ILE A 5 -8.27 0.04 -8.26
C ILE A 5 -7.22 0.82 -9.08
N GLU A 6 -7.68 1.67 -10.00
CA GLU A 6 -6.81 2.54 -10.80
C GLU A 6 -6.17 3.65 -9.95
N GLU A 7 -6.96 4.30 -9.07
CA GLU A 7 -6.46 5.28 -8.10
C GLU A 7 -5.39 4.68 -7.18
N ILE A 8 -5.67 3.50 -6.60
CA ILE A 8 -4.70 2.77 -5.78
C ILE A 8 -3.43 2.44 -6.58
N TYR A 9 -3.57 2.01 -7.84
CA TYR A 9 -2.39 1.76 -8.67
C TYR A 9 -1.55 3.03 -8.86
N THR A 10 -2.20 4.16 -9.18
CA THR A 10 -1.53 5.44 -9.35
C THR A 10 -0.77 5.86 -8.09
N GLU A 11 -1.43 5.85 -6.93
CA GLU A 11 -0.79 6.19 -5.63
C GLU A 11 0.42 5.29 -5.34
N LEU A 12 0.28 3.98 -5.53
CA LEU A 12 1.37 3.04 -5.30
C LEU A 12 2.54 3.22 -6.26
N THR A 13 2.29 3.63 -7.50
CA THR A 13 3.36 3.92 -8.47
C THR A 13 4.07 5.25 -8.21
N GLU A 14 3.38 6.23 -7.63
CA GLU A 14 3.99 7.49 -7.22
C GLU A 14 5.02 7.27 -6.11
N ASP A 15 4.71 6.40 -5.14
CA ASP A 15 5.62 6.05 -4.04
C ASP A 15 6.67 5.00 -4.45
N ASN A 16 6.38 4.17 -5.45
CA ASN A 16 7.25 3.09 -5.89
C ASN A 16 7.44 3.05 -7.42
N TRP A 17 8.51 3.69 -7.88
CA TRP A 17 8.88 3.80 -9.30
C TRP A 17 9.10 2.47 -10.04
N GLN A 18 9.15 1.33 -9.34
CA GLN A 18 9.35 0.00 -9.94
C GLN A 18 8.07 -0.82 -10.10
N LEU A 19 6.92 -0.36 -9.60
CA LEU A 19 5.68 -1.13 -9.68
C LEU A 19 5.08 -1.07 -11.10
N THR A 20 5.20 -2.16 -11.86
CA THR A 20 4.58 -2.25 -13.19
C THR A 20 3.12 -2.70 -13.11
N GLU A 21 2.32 -2.44 -14.15
CA GLU A 21 0.94 -2.96 -14.26
C GLU A 21 0.88 -4.49 -14.18
N ARG A 22 1.92 -5.17 -14.68
CA ARG A 22 2.07 -6.61 -14.59
C ARG A 22 2.22 -7.03 -13.13
N ASP A 23 3.15 -6.40 -12.41
CA ASP A 23 3.40 -6.71 -11.00
C ASP A 23 2.17 -6.40 -10.16
N PHE A 24 1.48 -5.30 -10.46
CA PHE A 24 0.21 -4.96 -9.84
C PHE A 24 -0.84 -6.06 -10.09
N SER A 25 -0.97 -6.52 -11.32
CA SER A 25 -1.94 -7.58 -11.65
C SER A 25 -1.67 -8.89 -10.91
N GLN A 26 -0.41 -9.30 -10.79
CA GLN A 26 -0.04 -10.57 -10.16
C GLN A 26 0.03 -10.47 -8.63
N GLU A 27 0.74 -9.47 -8.12
CA GLU A 27 1.09 -9.37 -6.71
C GLU A 27 0.06 -8.63 -5.87
N TRP A 28 -0.75 -7.77 -6.48
CA TRP A 28 -1.76 -6.97 -5.76
C TRP A 28 -3.18 -7.45 -6.04
N LEU A 29 -3.49 -7.77 -7.29
CA LEU A 29 -4.82 -8.23 -7.69
C LEU A 29 -4.97 -9.76 -7.63
N GLY A 30 -3.86 -10.51 -7.55
CA GLY A 30 -3.87 -11.97 -7.52
C GLY A 30 -4.36 -12.60 -8.82
N LYS A 31 -4.14 -11.94 -9.96
CA LYS A 31 -4.62 -12.35 -11.30
C LYS A 31 -3.47 -12.51 -12.29
N SER A 32 -3.81 -12.81 -13.54
CA SER A 32 -2.83 -12.93 -14.62
C SER A 32 -2.16 -11.59 -14.90
N HIS A 33 -0.95 -11.61 -15.45
CA HIS A 33 -0.13 -10.42 -15.73
C HIS A 33 -0.82 -9.33 -16.56
N ALA A 34 -1.83 -9.68 -17.36
CA ALA A 34 -2.56 -8.74 -18.21
C ALA A 34 -3.91 -8.28 -17.60
N TYR A 35 -4.23 -8.69 -16.37
CA TYR A 35 -5.57 -8.48 -15.81
C TYR A 35 -5.89 -7.01 -15.56
N PHE A 36 -4.95 -6.20 -15.06
CA PHE A 36 -5.18 -4.78 -14.87
C PHE A 36 -5.37 -4.04 -16.21
N ALA A 37 -4.59 -4.39 -17.24
CA ALA A 37 -4.80 -3.88 -18.59
C ALA A 37 -6.16 -4.28 -19.17
N TYR A 38 -6.60 -5.53 -18.94
CA TYR A 38 -7.95 -5.98 -19.26
C TYR A 38 -9.02 -5.11 -18.56
N LEU A 39 -8.94 -4.94 -17.24
CA LEU A 39 -9.90 -4.11 -16.48
C LEU A 39 -10.02 -2.68 -17.04
N LYS A 40 -8.90 -2.05 -17.41
CA LYS A 40 -8.89 -0.71 -18.00
C LYS A 40 -9.55 -0.65 -19.39
N SER A 41 -9.37 -1.70 -20.19
CA SER A 41 -9.82 -1.73 -21.59
C SER A 41 -11.26 -2.19 -21.78
N THR A 42 -11.80 -2.99 -20.86
CA THR A 42 -13.13 -3.60 -21.01
C THR A 42 -14.20 -2.97 -20.13
N ASP A 43 -13.85 -1.95 -19.33
CA ASP A 43 -14.70 -1.31 -18.32
C ASP A 43 -15.46 -2.31 -17.44
N SER A 44 -14.86 -3.48 -17.22
CA SER A 44 -15.47 -4.57 -16.48
C SER A 44 -15.28 -4.36 -14.99
N ASP A 45 -16.29 -4.73 -14.20
CA ASP A 45 -16.14 -4.69 -12.75
C ASP A 45 -15.23 -5.83 -12.26
N PRO A 46 -14.27 -5.54 -11.37
CA PRO A 46 -13.47 -6.55 -10.70
C PRO A 46 -14.35 -7.46 -9.85
N SER A 47 -13.98 -8.73 -9.74
CA SER A 47 -14.66 -9.65 -8.84
C SER A 47 -14.36 -9.32 -7.37
N ALA A 48 -15.22 -9.76 -6.45
CA ALA A 48 -15.00 -9.58 -5.01
C ALA A 48 -13.66 -10.17 -4.53
N ASP A 49 -13.24 -11.28 -5.14
CA ASP A 49 -11.95 -11.93 -4.86
C ASP A 49 -10.74 -11.00 -5.14
N VAL A 50 -10.80 -10.22 -6.22
CA VAL A 50 -9.76 -9.22 -6.54
C VAL A 50 -9.69 -8.16 -5.45
N VAL A 51 -10.85 -7.65 -5.01
CA VAL A 51 -10.92 -6.61 -3.98
C VAL A 51 -10.39 -7.11 -2.65
N LEU A 52 -10.73 -8.34 -2.27
CA LEU A 52 -10.23 -8.98 -1.05
C LEU A 52 -8.71 -9.21 -1.10
N HIS A 53 -8.19 -9.60 -2.25
CA HIS A 53 -6.75 -9.78 -2.42
C HIS A 53 -6.00 -8.44 -2.29
N LEU A 54 -6.52 -7.40 -2.94
CA LEU A 54 -5.97 -6.05 -2.89
C LEU A 54 -5.97 -5.51 -1.46
N TRP A 55 -7.09 -5.63 -0.75
CA TRP A 55 -7.21 -5.21 0.64
C TRP A 55 -6.21 -5.93 1.55
N LYS A 56 -6.07 -7.25 1.40
CA LYS A 56 -5.09 -8.04 2.18
C LYS A 56 -3.66 -7.56 1.95
N LYS A 57 -3.30 -7.22 0.71
CA LYS A 57 -1.98 -6.69 0.38
C LYS A 57 -1.73 -5.31 0.98
N LEU A 58 -2.71 -4.41 0.89
CA LEU A 58 -2.64 -3.09 1.53
C LEU A 58 -2.47 -3.20 3.05
N GLU A 59 -3.25 -4.05 3.72
CA GLU A 59 -3.14 -4.26 5.16
C GLU A 59 -1.77 -4.85 5.55
N THR A 60 -1.23 -5.77 4.74
CA THR A 60 0.11 -6.32 4.95
C THR A 60 1.19 -5.24 4.86
N GLN A 61 1.09 -4.32 3.89
CA GLN A 61 2.06 -3.23 3.78
C GLN A 61 1.90 -2.20 4.89
N LYS A 62 0.67 -1.83 5.24
CA LYS A 62 0.40 -0.94 6.36
C LYS A 62 1.01 -1.47 7.66
N THR A 63 0.73 -2.72 8.00
CA THR A 63 1.26 -3.35 9.22
C THR A 63 2.78 -3.46 9.20
N ALA A 64 3.39 -3.76 8.05
CA ALA A 64 4.84 -3.77 7.90
C ALA A 64 5.44 -2.37 8.13
N THR A 65 4.86 -1.33 7.55
CA THR A 65 5.29 0.06 7.76
C THR A 65 5.11 0.50 9.20
N GLU A 66 3.95 0.24 9.81
CA GLU A 66 3.67 0.54 11.22
C GLU A 66 4.65 -0.13 12.18
N TYR A 67 5.09 -1.36 11.88
CA TYR A 67 6.10 -2.06 12.67
C TYR A 67 7.49 -1.42 12.58
N LEU A 68 7.81 -0.74 11.47
CA LEU A 68 9.11 -0.09 11.25
C LEU A 68 9.18 1.32 11.88
N LEU A 69 8.05 2.01 12.07
CA LEU A 69 8.00 3.36 12.63
C LEU A 69 8.64 3.52 14.04
N PRO A 70 8.46 2.62 15.01
CA PRO A 70 9.01 2.77 16.37
C PRO A 70 10.55 2.72 16.46
N GLN A 71 11.22 2.22 15.41
CA GLN A 71 12.68 2.04 15.39
C GLN A 71 13.44 3.29 14.91
N THR A 72 12.73 4.32 14.41
CA THR A 72 13.32 5.53 13.83
C THR A 72 13.37 6.74 14.78
N ILE A 73 12.82 6.60 16.00
CA ILE A 73 13.00 7.61 17.05
C ILE A 73 14.42 7.53 17.57
N HIS A 74 15.29 8.36 16.99
CA HIS A 74 16.67 8.60 17.44
C HIS A 74 16.71 8.81 18.97
N PRO A 75 17.67 8.21 19.72
CA PRO A 75 17.71 8.24 21.19
C PRO A 75 17.97 9.61 21.85
N VAL A 76 17.95 10.72 21.10
CA VAL A 76 18.32 12.06 21.59
C VAL A 76 17.17 12.83 22.24
N THR A 77 15.90 12.42 22.07
CA THR A 77 14.76 13.22 22.56
C THR A 77 14.19 12.75 23.91
N ARG A 78 14.87 11.86 24.65
CA ARG A 78 14.36 11.37 25.94
C ARG A 78 14.84 12.18 27.16
N SER A 79 15.87 13.01 27.01
CA SER A 79 16.48 13.76 28.11
C SER A 79 15.80 15.09 28.44
N ASN A 80 14.94 15.64 27.55
CA ASN A 80 14.35 16.96 27.76
C ASN A 80 12.94 16.95 28.38
N LEU A 81 12.30 15.78 28.50
CA LEU A 81 10.96 15.67 29.09
C LEU A 81 10.96 15.42 30.61
N LYS A 82 12.09 14.98 31.19
CA LYS A 82 12.17 14.75 32.65
C LYS A 82 12.46 16.01 33.45
N THR A 83 13.02 17.05 32.85
CA THR A 83 13.41 18.29 33.56
C THR A 83 12.33 19.39 33.58
N SER A 84 11.19 19.19 32.91
CA SER A 84 10.06 20.15 32.93
C SER A 84 8.93 19.78 33.89
N LEU A 85 9.04 18.65 34.61
CA LEU A 85 8.06 18.24 35.61
C LEU A 85 8.52 18.46 37.07
N GLU A 86 9.68 19.09 37.28
CA GLU A 86 10.22 19.41 38.61
C GLU A 86 10.51 20.91 38.81
N ARG A 87 9.71 21.81 38.21
CA ARG A 87 9.73 23.24 38.55
C ARG A 87 8.35 23.79 38.80
#